data_AF-P0CC12-F1
#
_entry.id   AF-P0CC12-F1
#
_cell.length_a   1.000
_cell.length_b   1.000
_cell.length_c   1.000
_cell.angle_alpha   90.00
_cell.angle_beta   90.00
_cell.angle_gamma   90.00
#
_symmetry.space_group_name_H-M   'P 1'
#
loop_
_entity.id
_entity.type
_entity.pdbx_description
1 polymer ?
#
loop_
_entity_poly.entity_id
_entity_poly.type
_entity_poly.pdbx_seq_one_letter_code
_entity_poly.pdbx_strand_id
1 'polypeptide(L)' 'MSRLYAIILIALVLNVIMTIMPDSKVEAVSCEDCPEHCSTQKARAKCDNDKCVCESV' A
#
# COMPACT_ATOMS: atom_id res chain seq x y z
N MET A 1 -13.13 33.38 3.89
CA MET A 1 -12.18 32.40 4.49
C MET A 1 -12.66 30.93 4.42
N SER A 2 -13.71 30.59 3.65
CA SER A 2 -14.33 29.24 3.74
C SER A 2 -13.76 28.21 2.75
N ARG A 3 -13.49 28.58 1.49
CA ARG A 3 -13.08 27.62 0.44
C ARG A 3 -11.69 27.02 0.67
N LEU A 4 -10.73 27.84 1.12
CA LEU A 4 -9.36 27.39 1.37
C LEU A 4 -9.31 26.35 2.49
N TYR A 5 -10.11 26.54 3.54
CA TYR A 5 -10.18 25.60 4.66
C TYR A 5 -10.68 24.22 4.22
N ALA A 6 -11.71 24.16 3.36
CA ALA A 6 -12.22 22.90 2.82
C ALA A 6 -11.16 22.14 2.01
N ILE A 7 -10.37 22.85 1.18
CA ILE A 7 -9.29 22.24 0.38
C ILE A 7 -8.21 21.64 1.30
N ILE A 8 -7.81 22.37 2.35
CA ILE A 8 -6.80 21.90 3.31
C ILE A 8 -7.30 20.63 4.03
N LEU A 9 -8.57 20.61 4.46
CA LEU A 9 -9.15 19.43 5.09
C LEU A 9 -9.16 18.22 4.16
N ILE A 10 -9.52 18.39 2.89
CA ILE A 10 -9.51 17.29 1.90
C ILE A 10 -8.08 16.76 1.69
N ALA A 11 -7.10 17.65 1.54
CA ALA A 11 -5.70 17.26 1.38
C ALA A 11 -5.14 16.52 2.61
N LEU A 12 -5.52 16.94 3.82
CA LEU A 12 -5.15 16.26 5.06
C LEU A 12 -5.74 14.86 5.12
N VAL A 13 -7.03 14.70 4.78
CA VAL A 13 -7.68 13.38 4.74
C VAL A 13 -7.00 12.47 3.71
N LEU A 14 -6.68 12.97 2.52
CA LEU A 14 -5.96 12.18 1.50
C LEU A 14 -4.55 11.79 1.97
N ASN A 15 -3.81 12.69 2.62
CA ASN A 15 -2.51 12.36 3.20
C ASN A 15 -2.60 11.32 4.30
N VAL A 16 -3.59 11.45 5.20
CA VAL A 16 -3.85 10.43 6.23
C VAL A 16 -4.18 9.10 5.55
N ILE A 17 -5.09 9.07 4.57
CA ILE A 17 -5.43 7.84 3.82
C ILE A 17 -4.19 7.22 3.17
N MET A 18 -3.32 7.99 2.53
CA MET A 18 -2.06 7.49 1.96
C MET A 18 -1.07 7.00 3.02
N THR A 19 -1.12 7.52 4.24
CA THR A 19 -0.24 7.11 5.35
C THR A 19 -0.79 5.89 6.10
N ILE A 20 -2.12 5.80 6.25
CA ILE A 20 -2.81 4.69 6.93
C ILE A 20 -3.09 3.52 6.01
N MET A 21 -3.25 3.73 4.70
CA MET A 21 -3.09 2.64 3.74
C MET A 21 -1.63 2.28 3.88
N PRO A 22 -1.29 1.13 4.50
CA PRO A 22 0.08 0.69 4.42
C PRO A 22 0.39 0.66 2.94
N ASP A 23 1.64 0.97 2.63
CA ASP A 23 2.30 0.60 1.40
C ASP A 23 2.29 -0.93 1.25
N SER A 24 1.15 -1.61 1.44
CA SER A 24 0.64 -2.53 0.43
C SER A 24 0.56 -1.76 -0.90
N LYS A 25 1.72 -1.41 -1.45
CA LYS A 25 2.31 -2.16 -2.54
C LYS A 25 1.70 -3.57 -2.66
N VAL A 26 0.42 -3.59 -3.01
CA VAL A 26 -0.04 -4.39 -4.12
C VAL A 26 0.70 -3.83 -5.34
N GLU A 27 2.02 -3.98 -5.35
CA GLU A 27 2.74 -4.00 -6.60
C GLU A 27 2.01 -5.10 -7.35
N ALA A 28 1.51 -4.78 -8.54
CA ALA A 28 0.85 -5.71 -9.44
C ALA A 28 1.85 -6.76 -9.96
N VAL A 29 2.64 -7.31 -9.05
CA VAL A 29 3.51 -8.44 -9.19
C VAL A 29 2.57 -9.62 -9.21
N SER A 30 2.54 -10.28 -10.35
CA SER A 30 1.89 -11.58 -10.50
C SER A 30 2.35 -12.49 -9.37
N CYS A 31 1.46 -13.37 -8.90
CA CYS A 31 1.79 -14.26 -7.79
C CYS A 31 3.01 -15.17 -8.05
N GLU A 32 3.41 -15.34 -9.32
CA GLU A 32 4.64 -16.02 -9.74
C GLU A 32 5.92 -15.30 -9.26
N ASP A 33 5.99 -13.97 -9.40
CA ASP A 33 7.17 -13.16 -9.04
C ASP A 33 7.11 -12.65 -7.59
N CYS A 34 5.96 -12.79 -6.93
CA CYS A 34 5.71 -12.38 -5.54
C CYS A 34 6.75 -12.89 -4.51
N PRO A 35 7.13 -14.18 -4.48
CA PRO A 35 8.15 -14.68 -3.56
C PRO A 35 9.51 -14.01 -3.71
N GLU A 36 9.97 -13.75 -4.94
CA GLU A 36 11.24 -13.07 -5.16
C GLU A 36 11.18 -11.62 -4.69
N HIS A 37 10.09 -10.91 -5.00
CA HIS A 37 9.86 -9.54 -4.55
C HIS A 37 9.82 -9.44 -3.02
N CYS A 38 9.05 -10.26 -2.31
CA CYS A 38 8.97 -10.19 -0.85
C CYS A 38 10.25 -10.69 -0.15
N SER A 39 10.98 -11.63 -0.77
CA SER A 39 12.24 -12.13 -0.21
C SER A 39 13.31 -11.04 -0.10
N THR A 40 13.34 -10.06 -1.02
CA THR A 40 14.24 -8.89 -0.90
C THR A 40 13.96 -8.07 0.36
N GLN A 41 12.72 -8.07 0.84
CA GLN A 41 12.27 -7.33 2.02
C GLN A 41 12.25 -8.19 3.31
N LYS A 42 12.75 -9.43 3.26
CA LYS A 42 12.62 -10.41 4.37
C LYS A 42 11.17 -10.64 4.82
N ALA A 43 10.22 -10.46 3.92
CA ALA A 43 8.81 -10.70 4.15
C ALA A 43 8.38 -12.04 3.52
N ARG A 44 7.38 -12.68 4.11
CA ARG A 44 6.73 -13.85 3.56
C ARG A 44 5.77 -13.41 2.46
N ALA A 45 6.01 -13.89 1.24
CA ALA A 45 5.06 -13.72 0.15
C ALA A 45 3.82 -14.59 0.36
N LYS A 46 2.66 -13.98 0.15
CA LYS A 46 1.35 -14.63 0.11
C LYS A 46 0.59 -14.11 -1.10
N CYS A 47 0.15 -15.03 -1.95
CA CYS A 47 -0.79 -14.71 -3.01
C CYS A 47 -2.21 -14.77 -2.45
N ASP A 48 -2.91 -13.63 -2.44
CA ASP A 48 -4.31 -13.54 -2.04
C ASP A 48 -5.12 -12.97 -3.21
N ASN A 49 -5.99 -13.78 -3.82
CA ASN A 49 -6.89 -13.35 -4.90
C ASN A 49 -6.17 -12.60 -6.05
N ASP A 50 -5.14 -13.24 -6.62
CA ASP A 50 -4.24 -12.69 -7.67
C ASP A 50 -3.40 -11.47 -7.25
N LYS A 51 -3.33 -11.18 -5.94
CA LYS A 51 -2.54 -10.08 -5.40
C LYS A 51 -1.38 -10.62 -4.57
N CYS A 52 -0.19 -10.08 -4.82
CA CYS A 52 0.96 -10.30 -3.98
C CYS A 52 0.85 -9.51 -2.66
N VAL A 53 0.93 -10.21 -1.54
CA VAL A 53 0.97 -9.65 -0.18
C VAL A 53 2.29 -10.07 0.46
N CYS A 54 3.13 -9.10 0.82
CA CYS A 54 4.35 -9.34 1.58
C CYS A 54 4.07 -9.14 3.08
N GLU A 55 3.87 -10.23 3.83
CA GLU A 55 3.73 -10.15 5.29
C GLU A 55 5.13 -10.18 5.94
N SER A 56 5.48 -9.14 6.70
CA SER A 56 6.67 -9.16 7.56
C SER A 56 6.51 -10.23 8.64
N VAL A 57 7.49 -11.14 8.75
CA VAL A 57 7.53 -12.19 9.78
C VAL A 57 7.78 -11.59 11.16
#